data_AF-A0A5J4VLT0-F1
#
_entry.id   AF-A0A5J4VLT0-F1
#
_cell.length_a   1.000
_cell.length_b   1.000
_cell.length_c   1.000
_cell.angle_alpha   90.00
_cell.angle_beta   90.00
_cell.angle_gamma   90.00
#
_symmetry.space_group_name_H-M   'P 1'
#
loop_
_entity.id
_entity.type
_entity.pdbx_description
1 polymer ?
#
loop_
_entity_poly.entity_id
_entity_poly.type
_entity_poly.pdbx_seq_one_letter_code
_entity_poly.pdbx_strand_id
1 'polypeptide(L)'
;MSEQIFFEDSDLFNKAEARLFSVFFPLFHQPHKPNAFINVMLWVIFIIQLVALSLFRIDNSTQAQTALSRIVNFIDLSSLCLIIGKNSIFLVVGFIILLVLLFVLLMICSFIFRSLLTTQPWIITLVRILHDILQRILYIPIASVCITMIDCYNIVQINEAGEEIRTRYWRAASNNICMSSIYQIVGVILAIITFIVLIVYCGTLDLLIYNFNPKNGGLFSCPDGLFNFIQHIFILSLVFIL
;
A
#
# COMPACT_ATOMS: atom_id res chain seq x y z
N MET A 1 8.69 -34.60 -12.47
CA MET A 1 9.95 -34.16 -11.83
C MET A 1 9.64 -32.96 -10.93
N SER A 2 8.86 -33.17 -9.86
CA SER A 2 8.34 -32.09 -9.00
C SER A 2 7.98 -32.50 -7.57
N GLU A 3 8.09 -33.78 -7.20
CA GLU A 3 7.76 -34.23 -5.83
C GLU A 3 8.95 -34.11 -4.87
N GLN A 4 10.19 -34.20 -5.35
CA GLN A 4 11.36 -34.23 -4.47
C GLN A 4 11.74 -32.86 -3.89
N ILE A 5 11.44 -31.76 -4.58
CA ILE A 5 11.74 -30.39 -4.09
C ILE A 5 10.80 -30.01 -2.93
N PHE A 6 9.57 -30.54 -2.92
CA PHE A 6 8.59 -30.25 -1.86
C PHE A 6 8.88 -30.97 -0.54
N PHE A 7 9.64 -32.08 -0.57
CA PHE A 7 9.93 -32.89 0.62
C PHE A 7 11.14 -32.39 1.42
N GLU A 8 12.12 -31.76 0.79
CA GLU A 8 13.27 -31.19 1.51
C GLU A 8 12.90 -29.92 2.30
N ASP A 9 11.95 -29.13 1.81
CA ASP A 9 11.50 -27.91 2.50
C ASP A 9 10.38 -28.18 3.53
N SER A 10 9.69 -29.33 3.48
CA SER A 10 8.58 -29.63 4.41
C SER A 10 9.01 -29.85 5.86
N ASP A 11 10.29 -30.11 6.09
CA ASP A 11 10.85 -30.35 7.42
C ASP A 11 11.17 -29.04 8.18
N LEU A 12 11.09 -27.88 7.51
CA LEU A 12 11.32 -26.56 8.12
C LEU A 12 10.03 -25.85 8.59
N PHE A 13 8.84 -26.31 8.19
CA PHE A 13 7.58 -25.57 8.39
C PHE A 13 6.56 -26.28 9.26
N ASN A 14 5.75 -25.49 9.98
CA ASN A 14 4.61 -26.02 10.71
C ASN A 14 3.52 -26.49 9.72
N LYS A 15 2.78 -27.55 10.07
CA LYS A 15 1.82 -28.23 9.16
C LYS A 15 0.69 -27.32 8.66
N ALA A 16 0.38 -26.27 9.42
CA ALA A 16 -0.59 -25.24 9.05
C ALA A 16 -0.05 -24.27 7.99
N GLU A 17 1.22 -23.89 8.11
CA GLU A 17 1.90 -23.00 7.16
C GLU A 17 2.04 -23.71 5.81
N ALA A 18 2.50 -24.96 5.80
CA ALA A 18 2.58 -25.80 4.59
C ALA A 18 1.26 -25.89 3.80
N ARG A 19 0.12 -25.97 4.51
CA ARG A 19 -1.21 -25.98 3.86
C ARG A 19 -1.56 -24.62 3.26
N LEU A 20 -1.34 -23.51 3.98
CA LEU A 20 -1.53 -22.17 3.44
C LEU A 20 -0.59 -21.90 2.25
N PHE A 21 0.66 -22.37 2.31
CA PHE A 21 1.64 -22.23 1.24
C PHE A 21 1.21 -22.96 -0.03
N SER A 22 0.70 -24.18 0.08
CA SER A 22 0.25 -24.97 -1.09
C SER A 22 -0.87 -24.30 -1.89
N VAL A 23 -1.64 -23.42 -1.22
CA VAL A 23 -2.75 -22.65 -1.79
C VAL A 23 -2.20 -21.46 -2.61
N PHE A 24 -1.20 -20.72 -2.11
CA PHE A 24 -0.70 -19.50 -2.79
C PHE A 24 0.51 -19.72 -3.73
N PHE A 25 1.38 -20.68 -3.43
CA PHE A 25 2.59 -20.99 -4.19
C PHE A 25 2.38 -21.20 -5.71
N PRO A 26 1.30 -21.85 -6.18
CA PRO A 26 1.15 -22.15 -7.60
C PRO A 26 0.97 -20.90 -8.48
N LEU A 27 0.30 -19.85 -7.97
CA LEU A 27 0.03 -18.59 -8.69
C LEU A 27 1.29 -17.83 -9.11
N PHE A 28 2.39 -18.03 -8.39
CA PHE A 28 3.59 -17.20 -8.48
C PHE A 28 4.84 -18.00 -8.79
N HIS A 29 4.74 -19.09 -9.55
CA HIS A 29 5.93 -19.64 -10.19
C HIS A 29 6.52 -18.58 -11.13
N GLN A 30 7.66 -18.01 -10.74
CA GLN A 30 8.29 -16.95 -11.52
C GLN A 30 9.18 -17.58 -12.61
N PRO A 31 9.05 -17.13 -13.87
CA PRO A 31 10.02 -17.46 -14.89
C PRO A 31 11.36 -16.85 -14.50
N HIS A 32 12.46 -17.56 -14.75
CA HIS A 32 13.83 -17.12 -14.45
C HIS A 32 14.21 -15.80 -15.17
N LYS A 33 13.43 -15.38 -16.17
CA LYS A 33 13.55 -14.10 -16.89
C LYS A 33 12.16 -13.48 -17.08
N PRO A 34 11.67 -12.65 -16.14
CA PRO A 34 10.46 -11.87 -16.37
C PRO A 34 10.69 -10.84 -17.50
N ASN A 35 9.62 -10.35 -18.11
CA ASN A 35 9.71 -9.33 -19.15
C ASN A 35 10.29 -8.04 -18.55
N ALA A 36 11.58 -7.79 -18.80
CA ALA A 36 12.36 -6.77 -18.10
C ALA A 36 11.76 -5.36 -18.26
N PHE A 37 11.12 -5.08 -19.39
CA PHE A 37 10.55 -3.77 -19.70
C PHE A 37 9.49 -3.31 -18.68
N ILE A 38 8.52 -4.18 -18.34
CA ILE A 38 7.44 -3.83 -17.40
C ILE A 38 8.01 -3.61 -16.00
N ASN A 39 8.94 -4.47 -15.56
CA ASN A 39 9.59 -4.34 -14.26
C ASN A 39 10.38 -3.04 -14.15
N VAL A 40 11.13 -2.66 -15.19
CA VAL A 40 11.89 -1.41 -15.24
C VAL A 40 10.95 -0.20 -15.25
N MET A 41 9.87 -0.23 -16.04
CA MET A 41 8.88 0.85 -16.06
C MET A 41 8.25 1.07 -14.68
N LEU A 42 7.79 0.01 -14.02
CA LEU A 42 7.22 0.09 -12.67
C LEU A 42 8.23 0.61 -11.65
N TRP A 43 9.50 0.26 -11.80
CA TRP A 43 10.57 0.75 -10.94
C TRP A 43 10.84 2.25 -11.15
N VAL A 44 10.83 2.73 -12.40
CA VAL A 44 10.94 4.17 -12.72
C VAL A 44 9.78 4.95 -12.12
N ILE A 45 8.55 4.44 -12.24
CA ILE A 45 7.38 5.07 -11.62
C ILE A 45 7.58 5.15 -10.10
N PHE A 46 7.97 4.05 -9.47
CA PHE A 46 8.19 4.01 -8.03
C PHE A 46 9.25 5.04 -7.57
N ILE A 47 10.33 5.23 -8.32
CA ILE A 47 11.33 6.27 -8.04
C ILE A 47 10.71 7.67 -8.13
N ILE A 48 9.93 7.94 -9.18
CA ILE A 48 9.23 9.22 -9.33
C ILE A 48 8.33 9.49 -8.12
N GLN A 49 7.65 8.47 -7.60
CA GLN A 49 6.80 8.59 -6.41
C GLN A 49 7.61 8.85 -5.14
N LEU A 50 8.75 8.18 -4.94
CA LEU A 50 9.64 8.48 -3.82
C LEU A 50 10.20 9.91 -3.88
N VAL A 51 10.54 10.39 -5.08
CA VAL A 51 10.96 11.78 -5.28
C VAL A 51 9.80 12.74 -4.98
N ALA A 52 8.59 12.44 -5.45
CA ALA A 52 7.40 13.23 -5.15
C ALA A 52 7.16 13.33 -3.63
N LEU A 53 7.22 12.19 -2.94
CA LEU A 53 7.10 12.09 -1.49
C LEU A 53 8.17 12.93 -0.77
N SER A 54 9.41 12.95 -1.24
CA SER A 54 10.49 13.79 -0.67
C SER A 54 10.26 15.30 -0.86
N LEU A 55 9.48 15.68 -1.86
CA LEU A 55 9.10 17.08 -2.14
C LEU A 55 7.81 17.48 -1.42
N PHE A 56 7.16 16.55 -0.72
CA PHE A 56 5.97 16.84 0.08
C PHE A 56 6.34 17.79 1.22
N ARG A 57 5.83 19.02 1.12
CA ARG A 57 6.03 20.06 2.12
C ARG A 57 4.74 20.82 2.39
N ILE A 58 4.43 20.98 3.68
CA ILE A 58 3.37 21.84 4.21
C ILE A 58 4.04 23.07 4.84
N ASP A 59 3.55 24.25 4.48
CA ASP A 59 4.03 25.49 5.07
C ASP A 59 3.41 25.68 6.46
N ASN A 60 4.25 25.88 7.48
CA ASN A 60 3.81 25.99 8.87
C ASN A 60 3.04 27.30 9.14
N SER A 61 3.23 28.32 8.31
CA SER A 61 2.56 29.62 8.49
C SER A 61 1.12 29.59 7.94
N THR A 62 0.95 29.04 6.74
CA THR A 62 -0.35 28.97 6.04
C THR A 62 -1.10 27.66 6.28
N GLN A 63 -0.41 26.64 6.83
CA GLN A 63 -0.89 25.26 6.96
C GLN A 63 -1.40 24.68 5.63
N ALA A 64 -0.95 25.26 4.51
CA ALA A 64 -1.29 24.88 3.17
C ALA A 64 -0.08 24.24 2.48
N GLN A 65 -0.38 23.34 1.55
CA GLN A 65 0.63 22.75 0.70
C GLN A 65 1.16 23.79 -0.29
N THR A 66 2.49 23.85 -0.49
CA THR A 66 3.08 24.75 -1.49
C THR A 66 2.62 24.37 -2.89
N ALA A 67 2.52 25.33 -3.82
CA ALA A 67 1.99 25.07 -5.17
C ALA A 67 2.77 23.97 -5.91
N LEU A 68 4.10 23.96 -5.78
CA LEU A 68 4.96 22.93 -6.37
C LEU A 68 4.71 21.55 -5.74
N SER A 69 4.64 21.50 -4.41
CA SER A 69 4.30 20.26 -3.67
C SER A 69 2.91 19.75 -4.07
N ARG A 70 1.91 20.63 -4.25
CA ARG A 70 0.56 20.23 -4.67
C ARG A 70 0.53 19.64 -6.07
N ILE A 71 1.25 20.22 -7.04
CA ILE A 71 1.25 19.72 -8.43
C ILE A 71 1.95 18.36 -8.51
N VAL A 72 3.13 18.24 -7.89
CA VAL A 72 3.92 17.01 -7.92
C VAL A 72 3.19 15.87 -7.20
N ASN A 73 2.60 16.15 -6.04
CA ASN A 73 1.88 15.14 -5.25
C ASN A 73 0.46 14.86 -5.76
N PHE A 74 -0.05 15.67 -6.68
CA PHE A 74 -1.27 15.33 -7.41
C PHE A 74 -1.02 14.22 -8.43
N ILE A 75 0.16 14.22 -9.09
CA ILE A 75 0.56 13.19 -10.05
C ILE A 75 0.69 11.83 -9.34
N ASP A 76 1.21 11.83 -8.10
CA ASP A 76 1.31 10.65 -7.25
C ASP A 76 0.01 10.33 -6.48
N LEU A 77 -1.09 11.04 -6.74
CA LEU A 77 -2.38 10.91 -6.04
C LEU A 77 -2.33 11.12 -4.51
N SER A 78 -1.16 11.35 -3.91
CA SER A 78 -0.95 11.48 -2.46
C SER A 78 -1.58 12.75 -1.89
N SER A 79 -1.77 13.80 -2.69
CA SER A 79 -2.47 15.03 -2.30
C SER A 79 -3.99 15.03 -2.55
N LEU A 80 -4.58 13.93 -3.05
CA LEU A 80 -6.01 13.89 -3.39
C LEU A 80 -6.91 14.13 -2.18
N CYS A 81 -6.55 13.61 -1.01
CA CYS A 81 -7.34 13.80 0.21
C CYS A 81 -7.48 15.29 0.57
N LEU A 82 -6.42 16.07 0.41
CA LEU A 82 -6.40 17.51 0.71
C LEU A 82 -7.25 18.33 -0.28
N ILE A 83 -7.36 17.87 -1.53
CA ILE A 83 -8.17 18.53 -2.56
C ILE A 83 -9.65 18.23 -2.37
N ILE A 84 -9.98 16.97 -2.05
CA ILE A 84 -11.36 16.49 -1.93
C ILE A 84 -12.00 16.91 -0.59
N GLY A 85 -11.17 17.19 0.41
CA GLY A 85 -11.63 17.72 1.68
C GLY A 85 -12.39 16.68 2.49
N LYS A 86 -13.55 17.06 3.05
CA LYS A 86 -14.45 16.18 3.83
C LYS A 86 -14.91 14.92 3.08
N ASN A 87 -15.00 14.98 1.74
CA ASN A 87 -15.47 13.86 0.92
C ASN A 87 -14.41 12.77 0.70
N SER A 88 -13.21 12.96 1.24
CA SER A 88 -12.12 12.00 1.14
C SER A 88 -12.45 10.64 1.78
N ILE A 89 -13.47 10.59 2.64
CA ILE A 89 -13.97 9.34 3.24
C ILE A 89 -14.44 8.37 2.16
N PHE A 90 -15.10 8.87 1.11
CA PHE A 90 -15.53 8.03 -0.02
C PHE A 90 -14.33 7.45 -0.78
N LEU A 91 -13.22 8.18 -0.82
CA LEU A 91 -11.99 7.73 -1.46
C LEU A 91 -11.35 6.57 -0.65
N VAL A 92 -11.32 6.68 0.69
CA VAL A 92 -10.88 5.56 1.57
C VAL A 92 -11.78 4.34 1.41
N VAL A 93 -13.10 4.52 1.40
CA VAL A 93 -14.05 3.42 1.16
C VAL A 93 -13.78 2.74 -0.19
N GLY A 94 -13.53 3.53 -1.24
CA GLY A 94 -13.16 3.02 -2.56
C GLY A 94 -11.89 2.17 -2.53
N PHE A 95 -10.85 2.61 -1.80
CA PHE A 95 -9.63 1.83 -1.64
C PHE A 95 -9.83 0.54 -0.84
N ILE A 96 -10.64 0.57 0.23
CA ILE A 96 -10.98 -0.66 0.97
C ILE A 96 -11.66 -1.67 0.05
N ILE A 97 -12.66 -1.24 -0.72
CA ILE A 97 -13.39 -2.12 -1.64
C ILE A 97 -12.43 -2.69 -2.68
N LEU A 98 -11.54 -1.86 -3.25
CA LEU A 98 -10.51 -2.31 -4.18
C LEU A 98 -9.60 -3.39 -3.56
N LEU A 99 -9.08 -3.15 -2.35
CA LEU A 99 -8.22 -4.11 -1.65
C LEU A 99 -8.94 -5.44 -1.39
N VAL A 100 -10.19 -5.40 -0.93
CA VAL A 100 -10.99 -6.61 -0.68
C VAL A 100 -11.26 -7.37 -1.98
N LEU A 101 -11.62 -6.68 -3.07
CA LEU A 101 -11.83 -7.31 -4.37
C LEU A 101 -10.57 -8.02 -4.88
N LEU A 102 -9.41 -7.37 -4.75
CA LEU A 102 -8.13 -7.96 -5.14
C LEU A 102 -7.76 -9.17 -4.29
N PHE A 103 -8.02 -9.12 -2.99
CA PHE A 103 -7.81 -10.24 -2.09
C PHE A 103 -8.72 -11.43 -2.41
N VAL A 104 -10.01 -11.17 -2.69
CA VAL A 104 -10.95 -12.23 -3.10
C VAL A 104 -10.54 -12.83 -4.45
N LEU A 105 -10.10 -12.01 -5.40
CA LEU A 105 -9.60 -12.48 -6.70
C LEU A 105 -8.39 -13.40 -6.53
N LEU A 106 -7.46 -13.05 -5.63
CA LEU A 106 -6.31 -13.90 -5.28
C LEU A 106 -6.77 -15.27 -4.76
N MET A 107 -7.73 -15.29 -3.83
CA MET A 107 -8.27 -16.54 -3.27
C MET A 107 -8.96 -17.42 -4.31
N ILE A 108 -9.75 -16.82 -5.22
CA ILE A 108 -10.42 -17.55 -6.31
C ILE A 108 -9.39 -18.14 -7.28
N CYS A 109 -8.41 -17.34 -7.70
CA CYS A 109 -7.38 -17.80 -8.63
C CYS A 109 -6.48 -18.88 -8.02
N SER A 110 -6.28 -18.83 -6.70
CA SER A 110 -5.60 -19.87 -5.94
C SER A 110 -6.39 -21.18 -5.95
N PHE A 111 -7.69 -21.12 -5.64
CA PHE A 111 -8.54 -22.30 -5.60
C PHE A 111 -8.69 -22.99 -6.97
N ILE A 112 -8.81 -22.20 -8.04
CA ILE A 112 -9.06 -22.68 -9.42
C ILE A 112 -7.75 -22.84 -10.21
N PHE A 113 -6.59 -22.71 -9.57
CA PHE A 113 -5.29 -22.61 -10.24
C PHE A 113 -5.03 -23.68 -11.31
N ARG A 114 -5.28 -24.95 -10.99
CA ARG A 114 -5.04 -26.08 -11.91
C ARG A 114 -5.90 -26.00 -13.17
N SER A 115 -7.13 -25.51 -13.04
CA SER A 115 -8.04 -25.33 -14.17
C SER A 115 -7.70 -24.07 -14.98
N LEU A 116 -7.25 -22.99 -14.31
CA LEU A 116 -6.80 -21.76 -14.97
C LEU A 116 -5.55 -21.98 -15.83
N LEU A 117 -4.61 -22.80 -15.38
CA LEU A 117 -3.40 -23.12 -16.15
C LEU A 117 -3.71 -23.78 -17.50
N THR A 118 -4.71 -24.66 -17.54
CA THR A 118 -5.03 -25.44 -18.74
C THR A 118 -5.98 -24.70 -19.67
N THR A 119 -6.83 -23.83 -19.14
CA THR A 119 -7.85 -23.11 -19.93
C THR A 119 -7.37 -21.72 -20.36
N GLN A 120 -6.85 -20.91 -19.44
CA GLN A 120 -6.65 -19.47 -19.64
C GLN A 120 -5.49 -18.93 -18.77
N PRO A 121 -4.22 -19.19 -19.16
CA PRO A 121 -3.05 -18.77 -18.38
C PRO A 121 -2.87 -17.25 -18.30
N TRP A 122 -3.50 -16.49 -19.21
CA TRP A 122 -3.44 -15.03 -19.24
C TRP A 122 -4.07 -14.37 -18.00
N ILE A 123 -5.03 -15.03 -17.34
CA ILE A 123 -5.66 -14.53 -16.10
C ILE A 123 -4.63 -14.42 -14.99
N ILE A 124 -3.74 -15.40 -14.87
CA ILE A 124 -2.68 -15.41 -13.83
C ILE A 124 -1.72 -14.24 -14.06
N THR A 125 -1.36 -13.97 -15.32
CA THR A 125 -0.51 -12.80 -15.65
C THR A 125 -1.20 -11.48 -15.37
N LEU A 126 -2.51 -11.36 -15.62
CA LEU A 126 -3.27 -10.15 -15.32
C LEU A 126 -3.34 -9.91 -13.81
N VAL A 127 -3.67 -10.94 -13.03
CA VAL A 127 -3.72 -10.85 -11.56
C VAL A 127 -2.37 -10.41 -11.02
N ARG A 128 -1.26 -10.97 -11.52
CA ARG A 128 0.09 -10.57 -11.12
C ARG A 128 0.39 -9.09 -11.41
N ILE A 129 0.09 -8.61 -12.62
CA ILE A 129 0.28 -7.19 -12.98
C ILE A 129 -0.55 -6.29 -12.07
N LEU A 130 -1.78 -6.68 -11.75
CA LEU A 130 -2.67 -5.91 -10.90
C LEU A 130 -2.13 -5.80 -9.46
N HIS A 131 -1.52 -6.86 -8.95
CA HIS A 131 -0.87 -6.87 -7.64
C HIS A 131 0.41 -6.02 -7.64
N ASP A 132 1.23 -6.11 -8.71
CA ASP A 132 2.42 -5.27 -8.87
C ASP A 132 2.06 -3.77 -8.94
N ILE A 133 0.98 -3.41 -9.65
CA ILE A 133 0.45 -2.05 -9.69
C ILE A 133 0.00 -1.60 -8.30
N LEU A 134 -0.71 -2.46 -7.56
CA LEU A 134 -1.17 -2.12 -6.21
C LEU A 134 0.02 -1.85 -5.26
N GLN A 135 1.01 -2.74 -5.22
CA GLN A 135 2.15 -2.64 -4.30
C GLN A 135 3.12 -1.52 -4.68
N ARG A 136 3.38 -1.31 -5.98
CA ARG A 136 4.39 -0.33 -6.42
C ARG A 136 3.83 1.06 -6.64
N ILE A 137 2.59 1.18 -7.13
CA ILE A 137 2.01 2.46 -7.53
C ILE A 137 0.99 2.95 -6.50
N LEU A 138 0.03 2.10 -6.11
CA LEU A 138 -1.09 2.55 -5.26
C LEU A 138 -0.76 2.57 -3.75
N TYR A 139 0.29 1.86 -3.31
CA TYR A 139 0.64 1.73 -1.90
C TYR A 139 0.86 3.08 -1.20
N ILE A 140 1.71 3.94 -1.79
CA ILE A 140 2.01 5.28 -1.26
C ILE A 140 0.75 6.16 -1.22
N PRO A 141 -0.03 6.30 -2.30
CA PRO A 141 -1.28 7.07 -2.26
C PRO A 141 -2.28 6.56 -1.21
N ILE A 142 -2.48 5.23 -1.11
CA ILE A 142 -3.40 4.65 -0.11
C ILE A 142 -2.94 4.99 1.31
N ALA A 143 -1.63 4.84 1.59
CA ALA A 143 -1.06 5.18 2.89
C ALA A 143 -1.20 6.68 3.20
N SER A 144 -0.89 7.56 2.24
CA SER A 144 -1.01 9.01 2.38
C SER A 144 -2.45 9.45 2.70
N VAL A 145 -3.42 8.90 1.97
CA VAL A 145 -4.85 9.17 2.23
C VAL A 145 -5.26 8.70 3.63
N CYS A 146 -4.78 7.54 4.08
CA CYS A 146 -5.12 7.05 5.41
C CYS A 146 -4.45 7.89 6.53
N ILE A 147 -3.24 8.39 6.34
CA ILE A 147 -2.58 9.29 7.32
C ILE A 147 -3.30 10.64 7.38
N THR A 148 -3.62 11.25 6.24
CA THR A 148 -4.32 12.55 6.20
C THR A 148 -5.71 12.50 6.84
N MET A 149 -6.34 11.32 6.93
CA MET A 149 -7.58 11.10 7.71
C MET A 149 -7.37 11.17 9.22
N ILE A 150 -6.22 10.69 9.69
CA ILE A 150 -5.86 10.64 11.12
C ILE A 150 -5.26 11.97 11.57
N ASP A 151 -4.55 12.64 10.67
CA ASP A 151 -3.70 13.77 10.98
C ASP A 151 -4.48 15.04 11.36
N CYS A 152 -4.02 15.66 12.44
CA CYS A 152 -4.56 16.90 12.99
C CYS A 152 -3.42 17.85 13.34
N TYR A 153 -3.59 19.11 12.95
CA TYR A 153 -2.60 20.15 13.21
C TYR A 153 -3.15 21.16 14.22
N ASN A 154 -2.25 21.74 15.02
CA ASN A 154 -2.61 22.74 16.03
C ASN A 154 -2.42 24.14 15.45
N ILE A 155 -3.40 25.01 15.68
CA ILE A 155 -3.24 26.46 15.49
C ILE A 155 -3.22 27.09 16.88
N VAL A 156 -2.20 27.91 17.14
CA VAL A 156 -2.10 28.69 18.38
C VAL A 156 -2.70 30.06 18.09
N GLN A 157 -3.78 30.39 18.77
CA GLN A 157 -4.38 31.72 18.75
C GLN A 157 -4.13 32.39 20.10
N ILE A 158 -3.76 33.66 20.10
CA ILE A 158 -3.58 34.45 21.32
C ILE A 158 -4.87 35.22 21.54
N ASN A 159 -5.53 34.97 22.68
CA ASN A 159 -6.72 35.72 23.06
C ASN A 159 -6.39 37.16 23.45
N GLU A 160 -7.41 38.03 23.53
CA GLU A 160 -7.29 39.40 24.02
C GLU A 160 -6.73 39.50 25.46
N ALA A 161 -6.82 38.40 26.23
CA ALA A 161 -6.24 38.25 27.57
C ALA A 161 -4.76 37.80 27.58
N GLY A 162 -4.13 37.60 26.41
CA GLY A 162 -2.75 37.11 26.30
C GLY A 162 -2.58 35.60 26.54
N GLU A 163 -3.67 34.85 26.67
CA GLU A 163 -3.65 33.40 26.83
C GLU A 163 -3.55 32.68 25.48
N GLU A 164 -2.66 31.68 25.40
CA GLU A 164 -2.53 30.81 24.22
C GLU A 164 -3.64 29.76 24.19
N ILE A 165 -4.61 29.93 23.28
CA ILE A 165 -5.58 28.88 22.97
C ILE A 165 -5.03 28.02 21.83
N ARG A 166 -4.85 26.72 22.13
CA ARG A 166 -4.47 25.70 21.14
C ARG A 166 -5.71 25.00 20.62
N THR A 167 -6.11 25.31 19.39
CA THR A 167 -7.20 24.60 18.69
C THR A 167 -6.63 23.60 17.70
N ARG A 168 -7.17 22.38 17.69
CA ARG A 168 -6.74 21.32 16.78
C ARG A 168 -7.70 21.25 15.60
N TYR A 169 -7.19 21.33 14.38
CA TYR A 169 -7.98 21.21 13.15
C TYR A 169 -7.62 19.94 12.40
N TRP A 170 -8.61 19.37 11.73
CA TRP A 170 -8.43 18.18 10.91
C TRP A 170 -7.74 18.55 9.58
N ARG A 171 -6.67 17.84 9.21
CA ARG A 171 -5.88 18.18 8.03
C ARG A 171 -6.63 18.01 6.71
N ALA A 172 -7.50 17.01 6.61
CA ALA A 172 -8.34 16.85 5.41
C ALA A 172 -9.45 17.90 5.33
N ALA A 173 -9.93 18.47 6.44
CA ALA A 173 -10.91 19.55 6.41
C ALA A 173 -10.68 20.55 7.54
N SER A 174 -9.98 21.64 7.22
CA SER A 174 -9.60 22.71 8.14
C SER A 174 -10.77 23.42 8.82
N ASN A 175 -12.00 23.25 8.32
CA ASN A 175 -13.21 23.85 8.90
C ASN A 175 -13.72 23.09 10.13
N ASN A 176 -13.21 21.88 10.40
CA ASN A 176 -13.66 21.04 11.50
C ASN A 176 -12.58 20.93 12.58
N ILE A 177 -13.01 21.05 13.84
CA ILE A 177 -12.17 20.77 15.00
C ILE A 177 -11.89 19.25 15.03
N CYS A 178 -10.63 18.91 15.29
CA CYS A 178 -10.17 17.53 15.36
C CYS A 178 -10.96 16.73 16.42
N MET A 179 -11.38 15.51 16.07
CA MET A 179 -12.17 14.57 16.88
C MET A 179 -13.55 15.08 17.34
N SER A 180 -14.01 16.22 16.81
CA SER A 180 -15.34 16.75 17.11
C SER A 180 -16.39 16.32 16.09
N SER A 181 -15.99 16.08 14.83
CA SER A 181 -16.91 15.72 13.75
C SER A 181 -17.07 14.20 13.61
N ILE A 182 -18.32 13.73 13.46
CA ILE A 182 -18.65 12.32 13.17
C ILE A 182 -17.90 11.82 11.92
N TYR A 183 -17.76 12.69 10.91
CA TYR A 183 -17.07 12.36 9.67
C TYR A 183 -15.61 11.98 9.90
N GLN A 184 -14.92 12.70 10.78
CA GLN A 184 -13.54 12.38 11.12
C GLN A 184 -13.44 11.08 11.91
N ILE A 185 -14.31 10.88 12.90
CA ILE A 185 -14.31 9.64 13.70
C ILE A 185 -14.48 8.41 12.81
N VAL A 186 -15.47 8.46 11.89
CA VAL A 186 -15.69 7.40 10.91
C VAL A 186 -14.50 7.25 9.96
N GLY A 187 -13.94 8.36 9.48
CA GLY A 187 -12.75 8.37 8.63
C GLY A 187 -11.53 7.73 9.28
N VAL A 188 -11.29 8.00 10.57
CA VAL A 188 -10.19 7.41 11.36
C VAL A 188 -10.38 5.90 11.51
N ILE A 189 -11.60 5.45 11.86
CA ILE A 189 -11.90 4.01 11.98
C ILE A 189 -11.64 3.30 10.64
N LEU A 190 -12.13 3.87 9.54
CA LEU A 190 -11.91 3.33 8.20
C LEU A 190 -10.43 3.33 7.81
N ALA A 191 -9.68 4.39 8.12
CA ALA A 191 -8.24 4.46 7.86
C ALA A 191 -7.47 3.38 8.62
N ILE A 192 -7.80 3.13 9.90
CA ILE A 192 -7.19 2.05 10.70
C ILE A 192 -7.48 0.69 10.07
N ILE A 193 -8.74 0.42 9.71
CA ILE A 193 -9.13 -0.83 9.03
C ILE A 193 -8.36 -1.00 7.72
N THR A 194 -8.26 0.07 6.92
CA THR A 194 -7.52 0.07 5.65
C THR A 194 -6.05 -0.25 5.86
N PHE A 195 -5.41 0.35 6.88
CA PHE A 195 -4.02 0.06 7.22
C PHE A 195 -3.80 -1.40 7.60
N ILE A 196 -4.69 -1.97 8.43
CA ILE A 196 -4.60 -3.38 8.82
C ILE A 196 -4.72 -4.26 7.58
N VAL A 197 -5.72 -4.02 6.73
CA VAL A 197 -5.92 -4.78 5.48
C VAL A 197 -4.71 -4.65 4.57
N LEU A 198 -4.15 -3.44 4.41
CA LEU A 198 -2.98 -3.19 3.58
C LEU A 198 -1.73 -3.92 4.09
N ILE A 199 -1.47 -3.90 5.40
CA ILE A 199 -0.34 -4.61 6.01
C ILE A 199 -0.50 -6.12 5.88
N VAL A 200 -1.69 -6.66 6.16
CA VAL A 200 -1.98 -8.08 6.01
C VAL A 200 -1.82 -8.51 4.55
N TYR A 201 -2.30 -7.69 3.62
CA TYR A 201 -2.16 -7.93 2.19
C TYR A 201 -0.69 -7.95 1.75
N CYS A 202 0.09 -6.93 2.12
CA CYS A 202 1.54 -6.91 1.86
C CYS A 202 2.26 -8.10 2.50
N GLY A 203 1.98 -8.42 3.76
CA GLY A 203 2.59 -9.57 4.45
C GLY A 203 2.26 -10.89 3.75
N THR A 204 1.03 -11.06 3.29
CA THR A 204 0.60 -12.27 2.55
C THR A 204 1.36 -12.41 1.23
N LEU A 205 1.55 -11.32 0.48
CA LEU A 205 2.28 -11.37 -0.80
C LEU A 205 3.79 -11.46 -0.59
N ASP A 206 4.35 -10.60 0.23
CA ASP A 206 5.80 -10.48 0.38
C ASP A 206 6.39 -11.67 1.12
N LEU A 207 5.81 -12.07 2.25
CA LEU A 207 6.36 -13.14 3.08
C LEU A 207 5.95 -14.54 2.60
N LEU A 208 4.71 -14.73 2.14
CA LEU A 208 4.23 -16.08 1.79
C LEU A 208 4.44 -16.43 0.32
N ILE A 209 4.55 -15.45 -0.58
CA ILE A 209 4.69 -15.69 -2.01
C ILE A 209 6.12 -15.43 -2.52
N TYR A 210 6.77 -14.33 -2.13
CA TYR A 210 8.08 -13.96 -2.70
C TYR A 210 9.30 -14.56 -1.98
N ASN A 211 9.21 -14.86 -0.68
CA ASN A 211 10.32 -15.43 0.12
C ASN A 211 10.67 -16.88 -0.27
N PHE A 212 9.71 -17.64 -0.82
CA PHE A 212 9.86 -19.08 -1.10
C PHE A 212 10.20 -19.42 -2.56
N ASN A 213 10.72 -18.47 -3.34
CA ASN A 213 11.16 -18.74 -4.71
C ASN A 213 12.68 -18.99 -4.74
N PRO A 214 13.17 -20.22 -5.05
CA PRO A 214 14.59 -20.57 -5.05
C PRO A 214 15.41 -19.95 -6.19
N LYS A 215 14.88 -18.95 -6.92
CA LYS A 215 15.50 -18.32 -8.10
C LYS A 215 16.05 -16.90 -7.84
N ASN A 216 16.26 -16.54 -6.58
CA ASN A 216 16.75 -15.21 -6.19
C ASN A 216 18.30 -15.19 -6.22
N GLY A 217 18.93 -14.16 -6.82
CA GLY A 217 20.40 -14.05 -6.84
C GLY A 217 21.05 -13.18 -7.94
N GLY A 218 20.31 -12.30 -8.61
CA GLY A 218 20.86 -11.41 -9.65
C GLY A 218 20.40 -9.97 -9.49
N LEU A 219 21.14 -9.03 -10.10
CA LEU A 219 20.82 -7.58 -10.10
C LEU A 219 19.43 -7.26 -10.70
N PHE A 220 18.81 -8.24 -11.38
CA PHE A 220 17.46 -8.21 -11.96
C PHE A 220 16.59 -9.40 -11.54
N SER A 221 17.00 -10.19 -10.53
CA SER A 221 16.13 -11.24 -9.96
C SER A 221 15.07 -10.60 -9.07
N CYS A 222 13.97 -11.31 -8.82
CA CYS A 222 13.01 -10.85 -7.83
C CYS A 222 13.69 -10.68 -6.46
N PRO A 223 13.45 -9.55 -5.75
CA PRO A 223 14.01 -9.35 -4.43
C PRO A 223 13.45 -10.40 -3.47
N ASP A 224 14.24 -10.72 -2.45
CA ASP A 224 13.79 -11.52 -1.32
C ASP A 224 12.48 -10.94 -0.75
N GLY A 225 11.50 -11.79 -0.52
CA GLY A 225 10.19 -11.40 -0.01
C GLY A 225 10.27 -10.66 1.33
N LEU A 226 11.21 -11.06 2.19
CA LEU A 226 11.46 -10.37 3.45
C LEU A 226 12.01 -8.95 3.24
N PHE A 227 12.89 -8.77 2.25
CA PHE A 227 13.42 -7.45 1.90
C PHE A 227 12.32 -6.51 1.38
N ASN A 228 11.44 -7.01 0.49
CA ASN A 228 10.31 -6.23 -0.01
C ASN A 228 9.34 -5.83 1.11
N PHE A 229 9.04 -6.75 2.03
CA PHE A 229 8.18 -6.45 3.17
C PHE A 229 8.77 -5.36 4.06
N ILE A 230 10.07 -5.47 4.38
CA ILE A 230 10.79 -4.44 5.14
C ILE A 230 10.77 -3.10 4.40
N GLN A 231 10.98 -3.11 3.08
CA GLN A 231 10.90 -1.91 2.26
C GLN A 231 9.52 -1.26 2.34
N HIS A 232 8.43 -2.03 2.25
CA HIS A 232 7.06 -1.50 2.41
C HIS A 232 6.85 -0.88 3.80
N ILE A 233 7.33 -1.52 4.87
CA ILE A 233 7.29 -0.95 6.23
C ILE A 233 8.06 0.38 6.31
N PHE A 234 9.26 0.45 5.71
CA PHE A 234 10.03 1.70 5.69
C PHE A 234 9.31 2.82 4.94
N ILE A 235 8.72 2.52 3.78
CA ILE A 235 7.93 3.49 3.02
C ILE A 235 6.75 3.98 3.84
N LEU A 236 6.01 3.07 4.48
CA LEU A 236 4.89 3.41 5.37
C LEU A 236 5.33 4.34 6.50
N SER A 237 6.47 4.04 7.12
CA SER A 237 7.05 4.85 8.19
C SER A 237 7.46 6.24 7.70
N LEU A 238 8.04 6.34 6.49
CA LEU A 238 8.37 7.63 5.88
C LEU A 238 7.13 8.47 5.62
N VAL A 239 6.07 7.87 5.07
CA VAL A 239 4.80 8.58 4.83
C VAL A 239 4.20 9.06 6.15
N PHE A 240 4.37 8.32 7.25
CA PHE A 240 3.85 8.70 8.56
C PHE A 240 4.62 9.87 9.21
N ILE A 241 5.90 10.04 8.87
CA ILE A 241 6.76 11.11 9.42
C ILE A 241 6.57 12.45 8.68
N LEU A 242 6.25 12.39 7.38
CA LEU A 242 6.06 13.54 6.49
C LEU A 242 4.71 14.25 6.71
#